data_AF-A0A5J4YHV5-F1
#
_entry.id   AF-A0A5J4YHV5-F1
#
_cell.length_a   1.000
_cell.length_b   1.000
_cell.length_c   1.000
_cell.angle_alpha   90.00
_cell.angle_beta   90.00
_cell.angle_gamma   90.00
#
_symmetry.space_group_name_H-M   'P 1'
#
loop_
_entity.id
_entity.type
_entity.pdbx_description
1 polymer ?
#
loop_
_entity_poly.entity_id
_entity_poly.type
_entity_poly.pdbx_seq_one_letter_code
_entity_poly.pdbx_strand_id
1 'polypeptide(L)'
;MSSQSLFQQSTTQQGLNNEDKHAQSQHDEALDLEGQPHTNRQAGNVQTKRAQAAHQLLPALCVEIKPKWGLLPMSPAIAAKHAIKKRVSRFQLQQHLKLAQGKISSISAYDPLDLFSGGAIRTHKALVALIANPQNNLKFFMDGKPVDTLGLTAQPDSAETLVGKSFGLDSDSMKPGDAFALLANVLTDILLREGVLPKLLSIQALDAHDIMGIYPLYCHVLQQLRSQTDSPNVAHSLTLIEGVSSESELSALQPQEAHVMSLLRKTWSEQISMIRDYLLATTAKDCSLMITMQALPAAVSPGHTESQCSCSQFSEFQEGFDLVAVPKIAVQIKYKLTVVDLDVKPHSKILNHYCLDQDIMKQQAME
;
A
#
# COMPACT_ATOMS: atom_id res chain seq x y z
N MET A 1 -1.72 35.07 28.98
CA MET A 1 -1.01 35.49 30.21
C MET A 1 -1.15 34.38 31.24
N SER A 2 -0.15 33.99 32.03
CA SER A 2 1.31 34.09 31.86
C SER A 2 1.95 33.00 32.74
N SER A 3 3.01 32.36 32.27
CA SER A 3 3.81 31.41 33.07
C SER A 3 4.88 32.15 33.88
N GLN A 4 5.11 31.76 35.14
CA GLN A 4 6.38 32.02 35.84
C GLN A 4 6.54 31.27 37.19
N SER A 5 7.47 30.31 37.20
CA SER A 5 8.51 30.14 38.24
C SER A 5 9.61 29.27 37.60
N LEU A 6 10.82 29.76 37.32
CA LEU A 6 11.88 30.25 38.22
C LEU A 6 12.25 29.26 39.33
N PHE A 7 13.28 28.47 39.06
CA PHE A 7 14.48 28.44 39.91
C PHE A 7 15.73 28.25 39.03
N GLN A 8 16.88 28.70 39.53
CA GLN A 8 18.17 28.78 38.81
C GLN A 8 19.31 28.63 39.85
N GLN A 9 20.55 28.44 39.38
CA GLN A 9 21.81 28.43 40.15
C GLN A 9 22.08 27.12 40.94
N SER A 10 23.32 26.61 41.10
CA SER A 10 24.61 26.99 40.48
C SER A 10 25.73 25.95 40.73
N THR A 11 26.90 26.20 40.11
CA THR A 11 28.30 25.91 40.57
C THR A 11 28.88 24.47 40.54
N THR A 12 30.20 24.22 40.32
CA THR A 12 31.31 24.94 39.62
C THR A 12 32.65 24.13 39.61
N GLN A 13 33.45 24.18 38.50
CA GLN A 13 34.91 23.79 38.36
C GLN A 13 35.30 22.31 38.64
N GLN A 14 36.46 21.72 38.26
CA GLN A 14 37.72 22.06 37.52
C GLN A 14 38.35 20.71 36.99
N GLY A 15 39.45 20.57 36.22
CA GLY A 15 40.35 21.48 35.46
C GLY A 15 41.84 20.97 35.39
N LEU A 16 42.59 21.32 34.32
CA LEU A 16 44.07 21.09 34.09
C LEU A 16 44.50 19.60 33.83
N ASN A 17 45.63 19.18 33.20
CA ASN A 17 46.72 19.67 32.28
C ASN A 17 47.43 18.40 31.68
N ASN A 18 48.40 18.31 30.74
CA ASN A 18 49.29 19.16 29.89
C ASN A 18 49.11 18.74 28.38
N GLU A 19 49.85 19.05 27.30
CA GLU A 19 51.20 19.60 26.92
C GLU A 19 52.41 18.62 26.79
N ASP A 20 53.32 18.93 25.83
CA ASP A 20 54.65 18.35 25.44
C ASP A 20 54.75 17.04 24.60
N LYS A 21 55.83 16.78 23.79
CA LYS A 21 56.61 17.54 22.76
C LYS A 21 57.73 16.63 22.15
N HIS A 22 58.45 17.13 21.12
CA HIS A 22 59.63 16.54 20.38
C HIS A 22 59.30 15.40 19.37
N ALA A 23 59.90 15.22 18.17
CA ALA A 23 60.90 15.91 17.30
C ALA A 23 62.31 15.27 17.12
N GLN A 24 62.50 14.54 16.00
CA GLN A 24 63.75 14.24 15.23
C GLN A 24 63.34 13.45 13.96
N SER A 25 63.91 13.52 12.74
CA SER A 25 65.15 14.08 12.14
C SER A 25 66.32 13.09 11.91
N GLN A 26 66.34 12.46 10.72
CA GLN A 26 67.50 12.09 9.86
C GLN A 26 66.93 11.29 8.64
N HIS A 27 67.23 11.64 7.38
CA HIS A 27 68.46 11.44 6.59
C HIS A 27 68.83 9.97 6.33
N ASP A 28 68.72 9.58 5.06
CA ASP A 28 69.81 8.92 4.31
C ASP A 28 69.57 9.11 2.80
N GLU A 29 70.63 9.37 2.03
CA GLU A 29 70.62 9.46 0.57
C GLU A 29 71.42 8.29 -0.03
N ALA A 30 70.93 7.71 -1.13
CA ALA A 30 71.70 6.77 -1.95
C ALA A 30 71.32 6.93 -3.43
N LEU A 31 72.27 7.43 -4.22
CA LEU A 31 72.30 7.31 -5.68
C LEU A 31 72.82 5.88 -6.01
N ASP A 32 72.39 5.20 -7.07
CA ASP A 32 72.90 5.51 -8.41
C ASP A 32 72.17 4.80 -9.58
N LEU A 33 72.36 5.40 -10.77
CA LEU A 33 72.48 4.85 -12.13
C LEU A 33 71.41 3.89 -12.75
N GLU A 34 70.85 4.42 -13.85
CA GLU A 34 70.58 3.79 -15.16
C GLU A 34 69.65 2.56 -15.32
N GLY A 35 68.69 2.66 -16.25
CA GLY A 35 67.91 1.50 -16.71
C GLY A 35 66.50 1.79 -17.24
N GLN A 36 66.32 2.67 -18.22
CA GLN A 36 65.07 2.64 -19.01
C GLN A 36 65.06 1.43 -19.95
N PRO A 37 63.88 0.80 -20.13
CA PRO A 37 63.23 0.99 -21.43
C PRO A 37 61.75 1.41 -21.31
N HIS A 38 61.34 2.35 -22.17
CA HIS A 38 59.94 2.72 -22.34
C HIS A 38 59.10 1.51 -22.81
N THR A 39 58.15 1.06 -21.97
CA THR A 39 57.13 0.07 -22.34
C THR A 39 55.72 0.57 -22.02
N ASN A 40 54.76 0.19 -22.85
CA ASN A 40 53.57 1.01 -23.10
C ASN A 40 52.43 0.81 -22.07
N ARG A 41 52.60 1.33 -20.86
CA ARG A 41 51.63 1.26 -19.73
C ARG A 41 50.40 2.17 -19.88
N GLN A 42 49.69 2.11 -21.01
CA GLN A 42 48.37 2.76 -21.16
C GLN A 42 47.24 1.83 -21.64
N ALA A 43 47.53 0.67 -22.22
CA ALA A 43 46.48 -0.28 -22.64
C ALA A 43 45.74 -0.96 -21.46
N GLY A 44 46.45 -1.26 -20.36
CA GLY A 44 45.95 -2.15 -19.29
C GLY A 44 44.85 -1.59 -18.38
N ASN A 45 44.56 -0.29 -18.40
CA ASN A 45 43.61 0.35 -17.47
C ASN A 45 42.22 0.67 -18.05
N VAL A 46 42.01 0.48 -19.35
CA VAL A 46 40.70 0.73 -19.99
C VAL A 46 39.81 -0.51 -19.93
N GLN A 47 40.39 -1.71 -20.16
CA GLN A 47 39.65 -2.97 -20.08
C GLN A 47 39.33 -3.36 -18.63
N THR A 48 40.22 -3.10 -17.66
CA THR A 48 39.93 -3.34 -16.23
C THR A 48 38.82 -2.43 -15.70
N LYS A 49 38.79 -1.13 -16.07
CA LYS A 49 37.64 -0.26 -15.75
C LYS A 49 36.34 -0.68 -16.43
N ARG A 50 36.38 -1.19 -17.67
CA ARG A 50 35.19 -1.76 -18.33
C ARG A 50 34.73 -3.08 -17.70
N ALA A 51 35.64 -3.90 -17.16
CA ALA A 51 35.31 -5.10 -16.40
C ALA A 51 34.80 -4.79 -14.98
N GLN A 52 35.26 -3.70 -14.36
CA GLN A 52 34.74 -3.20 -13.08
C GLN A 52 33.40 -2.47 -13.21
N ALA A 53 33.01 -2.07 -14.43
CA ALA A 53 31.64 -1.68 -14.77
C ALA A 53 30.70 -2.89 -14.99
N ALA A 54 31.07 -4.08 -14.52
CA ALA A 54 30.19 -5.24 -14.54
C ALA A 54 28.98 -5.05 -13.62
N HIS A 55 27.81 -4.91 -14.25
CA HIS A 55 26.52 -5.29 -13.66
C HIS A 55 26.23 -4.69 -12.27
N GLN A 56 26.37 -3.36 -12.12
CA GLN A 56 25.58 -2.67 -11.10
C GLN A 56 24.10 -2.84 -11.45
N LEU A 57 23.43 -3.73 -10.71
CA LEU A 57 21.98 -3.91 -10.80
C LEU A 57 21.29 -2.58 -10.47
N LEU A 58 20.24 -2.25 -11.22
CA LEU A 58 19.47 -1.04 -10.94
C LEU A 58 18.75 -1.17 -9.58
N PRO A 59 18.58 -0.07 -8.83
CA PRO A 59 17.94 -0.08 -7.51
C PRO A 59 16.57 -0.76 -7.51
N ALA A 60 16.30 -1.58 -6.49
CA ALA A 60 15.05 -2.30 -6.37
C ALA A 60 13.94 -1.37 -5.84
N LEU A 61 12.94 -1.11 -6.68
CA LEU A 61 11.74 -0.34 -6.34
C LEU A 61 10.66 -1.30 -5.82
N CYS A 62 10.21 -1.12 -4.58
CA CYS A 62 8.99 -1.74 -4.08
C CYS A 62 7.87 -0.72 -3.95
N VAL A 63 6.69 -1.06 -4.46
CA VAL A 63 5.47 -0.26 -4.38
C VAL A 63 4.48 -0.97 -3.46
N GLU A 64 4.07 -0.29 -2.39
CA GLU A 64 2.99 -0.75 -1.50
C GLU A 64 1.69 -0.05 -1.91
N ILE A 65 0.66 -0.82 -2.27
CA ILE A 65 -0.68 -0.32 -2.60
C ILE A 65 -1.67 -0.85 -1.56
N LYS A 66 -2.48 0.02 -0.94
CA LYS A 66 -3.66 -0.40 -0.15
C LYS A 66 -4.92 -0.21 -0.98
N PRO A 67 -5.44 -1.28 -1.64
CA PRO A 67 -6.43 -1.12 -2.71
C PRO A 67 -7.84 -0.79 -2.21
N LYS A 68 -8.14 -1.01 -0.92
CA LYS A 68 -9.46 -0.77 -0.29
C LYS A 68 -10.58 -1.59 -0.94
N TRP A 69 -11.83 -1.22 -0.69
CA TRP A 69 -13.00 -2.03 -1.05
C TRP A 69 -13.43 -1.78 -2.50
N GLY A 70 -13.24 -2.75 -3.38
CA GLY A 70 -13.56 -2.69 -4.81
C GLY A 70 -15.03 -2.94 -5.19
N LEU A 71 -15.96 -2.96 -4.24
CA LEU A 71 -17.38 -3.21 -4.49
C LEU A 71 -18.27 -2.13 -3.87
N LEU A 72 -19.46 -1.95 -4.46
CA LEU A 72 -20.59 -1.24 -3.85
C LEU A 72 -21.45 -2.26 -3.08
N PRO A 73 -21.81 -2.01 -1.80
CA PRO A 73 -22.65 -2.91 -1.04
C PRO A 73 -24.10 -2.96 -1.58
N MET A 74 -24.57 -4.15 -1.89
CA MET A 74 -25.93 -4.36 -2.41
C MET A 74 -26.99 -4.61 -1.31
N SER A 75 -26.55 -4.90 -0.08
CA SER A 75 -27.37 -5.34 1.08
C SER A 75 -28.73 -4.64 1.23
N PRO A 76 -29.84 -5.39 1.44
CA PRO A 76 -31.13 -4.80 1.79
C PRO A 76 -31.17 -4.09 3.16
N ALA A 77 -30.22 -4.36 4.06
CA ALA A 77 -30.12 -3.67 5.36
C ALA A 77 -29.76 -2.16 5.23
N ILE A 78 -29.31 -1.72 4.05
CA ILE A 78 -29.05 -0.30 3.78
C ILE A 78 -30.39 0.42 3.54
N ALA A 79 -30.88 1.08 4.58
CA ALA A 79 -32.06 1.94 4.54
C ALA A 79 -31.99 3.02 3.44
N ALA A 80 -33.15 3.44 2.92
CA ALA A 80 -33.25 4.39 1.80
C ALA A 80 -32.46 5.70 2.00
N LYS A 81 -32.43 6.24 3.23
CA LYS A 81 -31.65 7.44 3.57
C LYS A 81 -30.12 7.29 3.36
N HIS A 82 -29.60 6.07 3.31
CA HIS A 82 -28.18 5.77 3.07
C HIS A 82 -27.94 5.22 1.64
N ALA A 83 -28.89 5.39 0.71
CA ALA A 83 -28.80 4.86 -0.67
C ALA A 83 -27.62 5.41 -1.52
N ILE A 84 -26.89 6.43 -1.03
CA ILE A 84 -25.61 6.84 -1.64
C ILE A 84 -24.55 5.73 -1.56
N LYS A 85 -24.58 4.87 -0.52
CA LYS A 85 -23.69 3.70 -0.38
C LYS A 85 -23.79 2.71 -1.56
N LYS A 86 -24.91 2.70 -2.28
CA LYS A 86 -25.13 1.81 -3.44
C LYS A 86 -24.68 2.43 -4.78
N ARG A 87 -24.04 3.61 -4.75
CA ARG A 87 -23.68 4.40 -5.95
C ARG A 87 -22.26 4.99 -5.91
N VAL A 88 -21.76 5.36 -4.74
CA VAL A 88 -20.44 6.01 -4.54
C VAL A 88 -19.56 5.09 -3.70
N SER A 89 -18.27 4.98 -4.02
CA SER A 89 -17.41 3.99 -3.37
C SER A 89 -17.15 4.32 -1.91
N ARG A 90 -17.04 3.28 -1.06
CA ARG A 90 -16.85 3.45 0.39
C ARG A 90 -15.52 4.11 0.76
N PHE A 91 -14.60 4.23 -0.20
CA PHE A 91 -13.40 5.07 -0.12
C PHE A 91 -13.71 6.55 -0.38
N GLN A 92 -14.37 6.87 -1.51
CA GLN A 92 -14.77 8.25 -1.86
C GLN A 92 -15.59 8.88 -0.72
N LEU A 93 -16.65 8.20 -0.26
CA LEU A 93 -17.48 8.64 0.87
C LEU A 93 -16.65 8.96 2.13
N GLN A 94 -15.55 8.24 2.37
CA GLN A 94 -14.66 8.47 3.52
C GLN A 94 -13.64 9.61 3.29
N GLN A 95 -13.34 10.00 2.05
CA GLN A 95 -12.49 11.16 1.75
C GLN A 95 -13.10 12.45 2.28
N HIS A 96 -14.41 12.63 2.12
CA HIS A 96 -15.16 13.77 2.65
C HIS A 96 -15.01 13.89 4.17
N LEU A 97 -15.26 12.80 4.93
CA LEU A 97 -15.07 12.81 6.38
C LEU A 97 -13.60 13.00 6.79
N LYS A 98 -12.64 12.43 6.04
CA LYS A 98 -11.20 12.67 6.28
C LYS A 98 -10.85 14.15 6.13
N LEU A 99 -11.37 14.83 5.09
CA LEU A 99 -11.10 16.25 4.81
C LEU A 99 -11.71 17.13 5.90
N ALA A 100 -12.98 16.92 6.25
CA ALA A 100 -13.67 17.65 7.33
C ALA A 100 -12.98 17.47 8.70
N GLN A 101 -12.30 16.34 8.92
CA GLN A 101 -11.51 16.06 10.12
C GLN A 101 -10.03 16.53 10.02
N GLY A 102 -9.63 17.22 8.95
CA GLY A 102 -8.25 17.68 8.74
C GLY A 102 -7.21 16.56 8.56
N LYS A 103 -7.65 15.32 8.28
CA LYS A 103 -6.79 14.13 8.17
C LYS A 103 -6.16 13.95 6.78
N ILE A 104 -6.58 14.75 5.81
CA ILE A 104 -6.01 14.88 4.46
C ILE A 104 -6.08 16.34 4.04
N SER A 105 -5.16 16.79 3.19
CA SER A 105 -5.16 18.14 2.60
C SER A 105 -6.09 18.26 1.40
N SER A 106 -6.36 17.16 0.69
CA SER A 106 -7.23 17.13 -0.49
C SER A 106 -7.84 15.74 -0.70
N ILE A 107 -9.03 15.70 -1.29
CA ILE A 107 -9.70 14.47 -1.71
C ILE A 107 -8.88 13.81 -2.82
N SER A 108 -8.57 12.52 -2.67
CA SER A 108 -7.91 11.75 -3.74
C SER A 108 -8.91 11.36 -4.83
N ALA A 109 -8.51 11.54 -6.09
CA ALA A 109 -9.27 11.09 -7.27
C ALA A 109 -9.23 9.57 -7.48
N TYR A 110 -8.52 8.82 -6.61
CA TYR A 110 -8.48 7.37 -6.63
C TYR A 110 -9.86 6.77 -6.33
N ASP A 111 -10.26 5.78 -7.14
CA ASP A 111 -11.42 4.94 -6.87
C ASP A 111 -11.05 3.45 -6.92
N PRO A 112 -11.22 2.69 -5.82
CA PRO A 112 -11.12 1.24 -5.85
C PRO A 112 -11.98 0.57 -6.93
N LEU A 113 -13.15 1.14 -7.27
CA LEU A 113 -14.02 0.57 -8.31
C LEU A 113 -13.39 0.62 -9.71
N ASP A 114 -12.46 1.54 -9.95
CA ASP A 114 -11.66 1.60 -11.17
C ASP A 114 -10.47 0.63 -11.12
N LEU A 115 -9.80 0.50 -9.97
CA LEU A 115 -8.68 -0.44 -9.80
C LEU A 115 -9.12 -1.89 -10.00
N PHE A 116 -10.18 -2.31 -9.30
CA PHE A 116 -10.74 -3.66 -9.34
C PHE A 116 -11.61 -3.95 -10.58
N SER A 117 -11.69 -3.03 -11.53
CA SER A 117 -12.56 -3.14 -12.72
C SER A 117 -12.23 -4.29 -13.67
N GLY A 118 -11.01 -4.85 -13.60
CA GLY A 118 -10.49 -5.82 -14.56
C GLY A 118 -10.18 -5.26 -15.96
N GLY A 119 -10.37 -3.95 -16.19
CA GLY A 119 -10.16 -3.31 -17.49
C GLY A 119 -9.00 -2.32 -17.46
N ALA A 120 -7.98 -2.55 -18.30
CA ALA A 120 -6.71 -1.81 -18.28
C ALA A 120 -6.84 -0.28 -18.21
N ILE A 121 -7.75 0.33 -18.97
CA ILE A 121 -7.97 1.78 -18.98
C ILE A 121 -8.37 2.31 -17.59
N ARG A 122 -9.24 1.58 -16.87
CA ARG A 122 -9.72 1.96 -15.53
C ARG A 122 -8.70 1.61 -14.46
N THR A 123 -8.06 0.45 -14.53
CA THR A 123 -6.95 0.07 -13.64
C THR A 123 -5.79 1.08 -13.72
N HIS A 124 -5.39 1.48 -14.93
CA HIS A 124 -4.38 2.52 -15.16
C HIS A 124 -4.81 3.89 -14.61
N LYS A 125 -6.05 4.34 -14.88
CA LYS A 125 -6.62 5.58 -14.32
C LYS A 125 -6.52 5.59 -12.78
N ALA A 126 -6.85 4.48 -12.13
CA ALA A 126 -6.77 4.36 -10.68
C ALA A 126 -5.33 4.45 -10.16
N LEU A 127 -4.37 3.84 -10.85
CA LEU A 127 -2.94 3.89 -10.51
C LEU A 127 -2.36 5.30 -10.68
N VAL A 128 -2.70 6.00 -11.77
CA VAL A 128 -2.33 7.43 -11.96
C VAL A 128 -2.87 8.29 -10.83
N ALA A 129 -4.13 8.08 -10.43
CA ALA A 129 -4.75 8.82 -9.33
C ALA A 129 -4.13 8.51 -7.95
N LEU A 130 -3.67 7.27 -7.71
CA LEU A 130 -2.88 6.92 -6.53
C LEU A 130 -1.53 7.63 -6.50
N ILE A 131 -0.81 7.67 -7.63
CA ILE A 131 0.50 8.32 -7.70
C ILE A 131 0.37 9.84 -7.52
N ALA A 132 -0.70 10.44 -8.05
CA ALA A 132 -0.98 11.88 -7.90
C ALA A 132 -1.45 12.29 -6.50
N ASN A 133 -2.11 11.42 -5.73
CA ASN A 133 -2.48 11.68 -4.34
C ASN A 133 -2.35 10.40 -3.47
N PRO A 134 -1.12 10.06 -3.03
CA PRO A 134 -0.79 8.78 -2.38
C PRO A 134 -1.50 8.51 -1.05
N GLN A 135 -1.72 9.54 -0.23
CA GLN A 135 -2.22 9.43 1.15
C GLN A 135 -1.57 8.27 1.93
N ASN A 136 -2.37 7.38 2.52
CA ASN A 136 -1.93 6.10 3.09
C ASN A 136 -2.34 4.90 2.21
N ASN A 137 -2.51 5.14 0.91
CA ASN A 137 -2.92 4.17 -0.10
C ASN A 137 -1.80 3.76 -1.06
N LEU A 138 -0.73 4.55 -1.16
CA LEU A 138 0.47 4.24 -1.95
C LEU A 138 1.73 4.62 -1.15
N LYS A 139 2.74 3.73 -1.11
CA LYS A 139 4.10 4.05 -0.66
C LYS A 139 5.15 3.50 -1.63
N PHE A 140 6.33 4.09 -1.62
CA PHE A 140 7.51 3.61 -2.34
C PHE A 140 8.64 3.26 -1.38
N PHE A 141 9.42 2.24 -1.73
CA PHE A 141 10.65 1.86 -1.04
C PHE A 141 11.74 1.62 -2.09
N MET A 142 12.95 2.11 -1.83
CA MET A 142 14.14 1.90 -2.67
C MET A 142 15.17 1.10 -1.87
N ASP A 143 15.54 -0.08 -2.37
CA ASP A 143 16.44 -1.02 -1.70
C ASP A 143 16.03 -1.29 -0.23
N GLY A 144 14.71 -1.42 -0.01
CA GLY A 144 14.09 -1.66 1.29
C GLY A 144 13.89 -0.40 2.18
N LYS A 145 14.43 0.76 1.80
CA LYS A 145 14.27 2.02 2.56
C LYS A 145 13.05 2.79 2.07
N PRO A 146 12.18 3.30 2.96
CA PRO A 146 11.02 4.09 2.54
C PRO A 146 11.45 5.41 1.88
N VAL A 147 10.73 5.80 0.83
CA VAL A 147 10.87 7.11 0.18
C VAL A 147 9.70 8.00 0.59
N ASP A 148 9.99 9.27 0.91
CA ASP A 148 8.94 10.24 1.19
C ASP A 148 8.20 10.63 -0.09
N THR A 149 6.87 10.53 -0.06
CA THR A 149 5.96 10.88 -1.15
C THR A 149 5.36 12.28 -1.00
N LEU A 150 5.64 12.99 0.10
CA LEU A 150 5.14 14.35 0.35
C LEU A 150 5.92 15.45 -0.40
N GLY A 151 7.09 15.13 -0.96
CA GLY A 151 7.92 16.02 -1.78
C GLY A 151 7.71 15.84 -3.29
N LEU A 152 6.60 16.33 -3.84
CA LEU A 152 6.34 16.26 -5.28
C LEU A 152 7.16 17.29 -6.08
N THR A 153 8.09 16.78 -6.90
CA THR A 153 8.87 17.44 -7.97
C THR A 153 10.05 18.34 -7.55
N ALA A 154 11.02 18.47 -8.47
CA ALA A 154 12.14 19.40 -8.47
C ALA A 154 13.22 19.27 -7.36
N GLN A 155 13.44 18.06 -6.82
CA GLN A 155 14.64 17.72 -6.02
C GLN A 155 15.28 16.42 -6.54
N PRO A 156 16.62 16.25 -6.47
CA PRO A 156 17.33 15.10 -7.06
C PRO A 156 16.98 13.74 -6.41
N ASP A 157 16.46 13.79 -5.18
CA ASP A 157 15.98 12.65 -4.40
C ASP A 157 14.44 12.61 -4.31
N SER A 158 13.73 13.34 -5.18
CA SER A 158 12.27 13.25 -5.25
C SER A 158 11.83 11.85 -5.67
N ALA A 159 10.64 11.44 -5.21
CA ALA A 159 10.10 10.11 -5.49
C ALA A 159 10.04 9.78 -7.00
N GLU A 160 9.74 10.77 -7.86
CA GLU A 160 9.76 10.54 -9.31
C GLU A 160 11.18 10.30 -9.84
N THR A 161 12.16 11.08 -9.40
CA THR A 161 13.57 10.91 -9.81
C THR A 161 14.12 9.56 -9.39
N LEU A 162 13.75 9.07 -8.19
CA LEU A 162 14.13 7.74 -7.71
C LEU A 162 13.46 6.61 -8.51
N VAL A 163 12.18 6.76 -8.88
CA VAL A 163 11.49 5.83 -9.79
C VAL A 163 12.15 5.81 -11.18
N GLY A 164 12.50 6.97 -11.74
CA GLY A 164 13.22 7.06 -13.02
C GLY A 164 14.57 6.34 -12.98
N LYS A 165 15.37 6.59 -11.93
CA LYS A 165 16.63 5.87 -11.65
C LYS A 165 16.43 4.35 -11.55
N SER A 166 15.34 3.88 -10.92
CA SER A 166 15.04 2.44 -10.78
C SER A 166 14.76 1.73 -12.10
N PHE A 167 14.29 2.47 -13.11
CA PHE A 167 14.05 1.97 -14.47
C PHE A 167 15.23 2.25 -15.44
N GLY A 168 16.35 2.78 -14.93
CA GLY A 168 17.54 3.07 -15.75
C GLY A 168 17.37 4.25 -16.70
N LEU A 169 16.46 5.19 -16.39
CA LEU A 169 16.15 6.31 -17.25
C LEU A 169 17.10 7.48 -17.02
N ASP A 170 17.54 8.11 -18.13
CA ASP A 170 18.41 9.29 -18.12
C ASP A 170 17.61 10.54 -17.71
N SER A 171 18.00 11.17 -16.60
CA SER A 171 17.35 12.35 -16.04
C SER A 171 17.25 13.52 -17.02
N ASP A 172 18.22 13.63 -17.94
CA ASP A 172 18.34 14.78 -18.83
C ASP A 172 17.43 14.62 -20.07
N SER A 173 16.85 13.42 -20.24
CA SER A 173 15.96 13.05 -21.35
C SER A 173 14.46 13.13 -21.02
N MET A 174 14.10 13.16 -19.73
CA MET A 174 12.73 12.98 -19.26
C MET A 174 11.99 14.30 -19.01
N LYS A 175 10.66 14.30 -19.21
CA LYS A 175 9.79 15.37 -18.71
C LYS A 175 9.26 14.99 -17.32
N PRO A 176 8.96 15.98 -16.45
CA PRO A 176 8.20 15.72 -15.22
C PRO A 176 6.89 14.98 -15.53
N GLY A 177 6.60 13.92 -14.79
CA GLY A 177 5.49 12.99 -15.00
C GLY A 177 5.81 11.76 -15.87
N ASP A 178 6.88 11.71 -16.66
CA ASP A 178 7.16 10.56 -17.55
C ASP A 178 7.51 9.28 -16.78
N ALA A 179 8.19 9.37 -15.63
CA ALA A 179 8.60 8.20 -14.85
C ALA A 179 7.42 7.63 -14.05
N PHE A 180 6.56 8.50 -13.51
CA PHE A 180 5.30 8.08 -12.90
C PHE A 180 4.28 7.56 -13.92
N ALA A 181 4.23 8.12 -15.14
CA ALA A 181 3.43 7.56 -16.23
C ALA A 181 3.93 6.16 -16.62
N LEU A 182 5.25 5.94 -16.70
CA LEU A 182 5.82 4.61 -16.95
C LEU A 182 5.45 3.62 -15.84
N LEU A 183 5.61 4.03 -14.57
CA LEU A 183 5.25 3.23 -13.40
C LEU A 183 3.78 2.79 -13.42
N ALA A 184 2.86 3.69 -13.77
CA ALA A 184 1.43 3.39 -13.86
C ALA A 184 1.13 2.31 -14.93
N ASN A 185 1.84 2.31 -16.06
CA ASN A 185 1.71 1.28 -17.09
C ASN A 185 2.25 -0.08 -16.59
N VAL A 186 3.47 -0.11 -16.05
CA VAL A 186 4.09 -1.35 -15.51
C VAL A 186 3.22 -1.98 -14.41
N LEU A 187 2.71 -1.17 -13.48
CA LEU A 187 1.81 -1.65 -12.42
C LEU A 187 0.46 -2.15 -12.97
N THR A 188 -0.03 -1.57 -14.08
CA THR A 188 -1.25 -2.05 -14.76
C THR A 188 -1.02 -3.44 -15.35
N ASP A 189 0.07 -3.62 -16.10
CA ASP A 189 0.39 -4.90 -16.75
C ASP A 189 0.63 -6.03 -15.74
N ILE A 190 1.31 -5.73 -14.62
CA ILE A 190 1.49 -6.67 -13.50
C ILE A 190 0.12 -7.03 -12.89
N LEU A 191 -0.67 -6.06 -12.45
CA LEU A 191 -1.91 -6.31 -11.70
C LEU A 191 -2.98 -7.06 -12.49
N LEU A 192 -3.05 -6.84 -13.81
CA LEU A 192 -3.94 -7.58 -14.70
C LEU A 192 -3.48 -9.03 -14.90
N ARG A 193 -2.17 -9.24 -15.06
CA ARG A 193 -1.59 -10.57 -15.32
C ARG A 193 -1.66 -11.50 -14.11
N GLU A 194 -1.32 -11.00 -12.92
CA GLU A 194 -1.33 -11.78 -11.68
C GLU A 194 -2.75 -12.25 -11.27
N GLY A 195 -3.78 -11.56 -11.75
CA GLY A 195 -5.18 -11.80 -11.36
C GLY A 195 -5.42 -11.67 -9.85
N VAL A 196 -4.55 -10.97 -9.12
CA VAL A 196 -4.65 -10.81 -7.65
C VAL A 196 -5.87 -9.98 -7.25
N LEU A 197 -6.23 -8.99 -8.05
CA LEU A 197 -7.38 -8.12 -7.79
C LEU A 197 -8.71 -8.91 -7.81
N PRO A 198 -9.04 -9.72 -8.83
CA PRO A 198 -10.18 -10.64 -8.78
C PRO A 198 -10.19 -11.58 -7.57
N LYS A 199 -9.03 -12.14 -7.19
CA LYS A 199 -8.88 -13.06 -6.03
C LYS A 199 -9.17 -12.35 -4.69
N LEU A 200 -8.75 -11.09 -4.54
CA LEU A 200 -9.10 -10.26 -3.39
C LEU A 200 -10.57 -9.82 -3.43
N LEU A 201 -11.10 -9.50 -4.61
CA LEU A 201 -12.46 -9.01 -4.79
C LEU A 201 -13.52 -10.05 -4.35
N SER A 202 -13.29 -11.33 -4.62
CA SER A 202 -14.19 -12.41 -4.16
C SER A 202 -14.17 -12.57 -2.64
N ILE A 203 -13.03 -12.35 -1.97
CA ILE A 203 -12.97 -12.33 -0.50
C ILE A 203 -13.64 -11.06 0.05
N GLN A 204 -13.50 -9.91 -0.60
CA GLN A 204 -14.22 -8.69 -0.23
C GLN A 204 -15.74 -8.78 -0.43
N ALA A 205 -16.21 -9.67 -1.32
CA ALA A 205 -17.63 -9.97 -1.55
C ALA A 205 -18.29 -10.77 -0.43
N LEU A 206 -17.52 -11.35 0.50
CA LEU A 206 -18.05 -12.03 1.69
C LEU A 206 -18.81 -11.08 2.63
N ASP A 207 -18.62 -9.75 2.51
CA ASP A 207 -19.49 -8.75 3.12
C ASP A 207 -20.77 -8.54 2.29
N ALA A 208 -21.61 -9.58 2.25
CA ALA A 208 -22.88 -9.57 1.53
C ALA A 208 -23.97 -8.72 2.22
N HIS A 209 -23.88 -8.58 3.55
CA HIS A 209 -24.93 -7.98 4.39
C HIS A 209 -24.66 -6.52 4.80
N ASP A 210 -23.47 -5.97 4.48
CA ASP A 210 -23.00 -4.66 4.93
C ASP A 210 -22.97 -4.53 6.47
N ILE A 211 -22.21 -3.55 6.98
CA ILE A 211 -22.15 -3.31 8.42
C ILE A 211 -23.53 -2.94 9.03
N MET A 212 -24.47 -2.42 8.23
CA MET A 212 -25.86 -2.23 8.65
C MET A 212 -26.60 -3.54 8.97
N GLY A 213 -26.26 -4.66 8.31
CA GLY A 213 -26.82 -5.98 8.61
C GLY A 213 -26.02 -6.76 9.65
N ILE A 214 -24.69 -6.65 9.61
CA ILE A 214 -23.78 -7.40 10.49
C ILE A 214 -23.77 -6.85 11.92
N TYR A 215 -23.90 -5.53 12.14
CA TYR A 215 -23.85 -4.98 13.50
C TYR A 215 -25.03 -5.44 14.41
N PRO A 216 -26.30 -5.40 13.98
CA PRO A 216 -27.40 -5.96 14.77
C PRO A 216 -27.24 -7.46 15.05
N LEU A 217 -26.80 -8.23 14.04
CA LEU A 217 -26.52 -9.67 14.16
C LEU A 217 -25.45 -9.95 15.21
N TYR A 218 -24.34 -9.21 15.19
CA TYR A 218 -23.27 -9.30 16.17
C TYR A 218 -23.76 -8.98 17.60
N CYS A 219 -24.62 -7.97 17.77
CA CYS A 219 -25.20 -7.64 19.07
C CYS A 219 -26.13 -8.75 19.60
N HIS A 220 -26.93 -9.38 18.74
CA HIS A 220 -27.78 -10.52 19.10
C HIS A 220 -26.96 -11.75 19.52
N VAL A 221 -25.93 -12.11 18.74
CA VAL A 221 -24.98 -13.19 19.07
C VAL A 221 -24.29 -12.93 20.42
N LEU A 222 -23.90 -11.69 20.72
CA LEU A 222 -23.35 -11.32 22.03
C LEU A 222 -24.38 -11.42 23.17
N GLN A 223 -25.65 -11.09 22.94
CA GLN A 223 -26.72 -11.26 23.94
C GLN A 223 -26.91 -12.75 24.27
N GLN A 224 -26.95 -13.62 23.25
CA GLN A 224 -27.11 -15.06 23.43
C GLN A 224 -25.98 -15.67 24.28
N LEU A 225 -24.72 -15.34 23.98
CA LEU A 225 -23.56 -15.80 24.77
C LEU A 225 -23.62 -15.31 26.23
N ARG A 226 -24.10 -14.08 26.47
CA ARG A 226 -24.29 -13.53 27.82
C ARG A 226 -25.44 -14.22 28.56
N SER A 227 -26.54 -14.53 27.90
CA SER A 227 -27.64 -15.30 28.51
C SER A 227 -27.27 -16.76 28.82
N GLN A 228 -26.17 -17.27 28.27
CA GLN A 228 -25.60 -18.59 28.59
C GLN A 228 -24.49 -18.52 29.65
N THR A 229 -24.16 -17.32 30.17
CA THR A 229 -23.10 -17.11 31.17
C THR A 229 -23.60 -16.20 32.29
N ASP A 230 -24.08 -16.80 33.39
CA ASP A 230 -24.82 -16.14 34.48
C ASP A 230 -24.17 -14.86 35.05
N SER A 231 -24.57 -13.69 34.52
CA SER A 231 -24.46 -12.39 35.20
C SER A 231 -25.37 -11.33 34.56
N PRO A 232 -26.37 -10.78 35.28
CA PRO A 232 -27.37 -9.90 34.68
C PRO A 232 -26.92 -8.42 34.62
N ASN A 233 -25.99 -8.08 33.70
CA ASN A 233 -25.79 -6.67 33.34
C ASN A 233 -25.17 -6.42 31.95
N VAL A 234 -26.02 -6.25 30.93
CA VAL A 234 -26.06 -5.14 29.93
C VAL A 234 -27.30 -5.40 29.06
N ALA A 235 -28.47 -4.95 29.49
CA ALA A 235 -29.76 -5.15 28.81
C ALA A 235 -30.39 -3.82 28.37
N HIS A 236 -29.70 -3.07 27.50
CA HIS A 236 -30.15 -1.72 27.09
C HIS A 236 -29.77 -1.32 25.65
N SER A 237 -29.91 -2.25 24.68
CA SER A 237 -29.79 -1.90 23.24
C SER A 237 -30.56 -2.81 22.27
N LEU A 238 -31.45 -3.69 22.75
CA LEU A 238 -32.11 -4.72 21.90
C LEU A 238 -33.64 -4.78 22.07
N THR A 239 -34.24 -3.82 22.78
CA THR A 239 -35.69 -3.68 23.09
C THR A 239 -36.60 -3.39 21.88
N LEU A 240 -36.12 -3.63 20.65
CA LEU A 240 -36.88 -3.54 19.39
C LEU A 240 -37.04 -4.90 18.69
N ILE A 241 -36.42 -5.97 19.21
CA ILE A 241 -36.16 -7.21 18.45
C ILE A 241 -36.92 -8.43 18.98
N GLU A 242 -37.28 -8.46 20.26
CA GLU A 242 -37.92 -9.63 20.91
C GLU A 242 -39.42 -9.79 20.59
N GLY A 243 -40.01 -8.92 19.74
CA GLY A 243 -41.46 -8.78 19.57
C GLY A 243 -42.09 -9.21 18.24
N VAL A 244 -41.35 -9.81 17.29
CA VAL A 244 -41.86 -10.13 15.94
C VAL A 244 -41.91 -11.66 15.72
N SER A 245 -43.00 -12.28 16.14
CA SER A 245 -43.13 -13.74 16.23
C SER A 245 -43.69 -14.42 14.97
N SER A 246 -44.35 -13.66 14.10
CA SER A 246 -45.03 -14.18 12.90
C SER A 246 -44.50 -13.60 11.59
N GLU A 247 -44.72 -14.36 10.51
CA GLU A 247 -44.45 -13.93 9.13
C GLU A 247 -45.38 -12.77 8.69
N SER A 248 -46.56 -12.65 9.32
CA SER A 248 -47.52 -11.55 9.10
C SER A 248 -47.08 -10.21 9.71
N GLU A 249 -46.23 -10.22 10.73
CA GLU A 249 -45.66 -8.98 11.31
C GLU A 249 -44.41 -8.55 10.53
N LEU A 250 -43.69 -9.51 9.95
CA LEU A 250 -42.48 -9.26 9.16
C LEU A 250 -42.76 -8.45 7.87
N SER A 251 -43.96 -8.60 7.29
CA SER A 251 -44.41 -7.85 6.12
C SER A 251 -44.87 -6.41 6.41
N ALA A 252 -45.06 -6.05 7.69
CA ALA A 252 -45.39 -4.69 8.13
C ALA A 252 -44.14 -3.84 8.44
N LEU A 253 -42.97 -4.47 8.61
CA LEU A 253 -41.69 -3.79 8.82
C LEU A 253 -41.17 -3.12 7.54
N GLN A 254 -40.28 -2.13 7.68
CA GLN A 254 -39.59 -1.59 6.52
C GLN A 254 -38.62 -2.64 5.92
N PRO A 255 -38.32 -2.60 4.60
CA PRO A 255 -37.50 -3.63 3.95
C PRO A 255 -36.13 -3.88 4.61
N GLN A 256 -35.47 -2.84 5.14
CA GLN A 256 -34.21 -3.02 5.88
C GLN A 256 -34.38 -3.76 7.21
N GLU A 257 -35.48 -3.52 7.92
CA GLU A 257 -35.79 -4.16 9.21
C GLU A 257 -36.21 -5.62 8.99
N ALA A 258 -37.08 -5.87 8.00
CA ALA A 258 -37.47 -7.21 7.60
C ALA A 258 -36.25 -8.06 7.19
N HIS A 259 -35.28 -7.48 6.48
CA HIS A 259 -34.03 -8.16 6.17
C HIS A 259 -33.18 -8.44 7.41
N VAL A 260 -32.95 -7.46 8.29
CA VAL A 260 -32.20 -7.71 9.54
C VAL A 260 -32.87 -8.82 10.37
N MET A 261 -34.19 -8.77 10.52
CA MET A 261 -34.96 -9.80 11.23
C MET A 261 -34.95 -11.18 10.55
N SER A 262 -34.62 -11.27 9.25
CA SER A 262 -34.39 -12.57 8.59
C SER A 262 -33.00 -13.13 8.90
N LEU A 263 -31.98 -12.27 9.08
CA LEU A 263 -30.64 -12.69 9.54
C LEU A 263 -30.67 -13.19 10.99
N LEU A 264 -31.43 -12.52 11.87
CA LEU A 264 -31.54 -12.89 13.29
C LEU A 264 -32.30 -14.21 13.53
N ARG A 265 -33.14 -14.64 12.58
CA ARG A 265 -33.82 -15.94 12.62
C ARG A 265 -33.00 -17.08 11.99
N LYS A 266 -31.78 -16.82 11.51
CA LYS A 266 -30.87 -17.86 11.03
C LYS A 266 -30.34 -18.74 12.15
N THR A 267 -29.92 -19.96 11.82
CA THR A 267 -29.29 -20.87 12.78
C THR A 267 -27.98 -20.29 13.31
N TRP A 268 -27.61 -20.64 14.54
CA TRP A 268 -26.35 -20.19 15.17
C TRP A 268 -25.11 -20.35 14.27
N SER A 269 -25.02 -21.46 13.53
CA SER A 269 -23.92 -21.71 12.58
C SER A 269 -23.88 -20.70 11.43
N GLU A 270 -25.04 -20.40 10.82
CA GLU A 270 -25.15 -19.36 9.79
C GLU A 270 -24.84 -17.97 10.34
N GLN A 271 -25.32 -17.64 11.55
CA GLN A 271 -25.05 -16.35 12.20
C GLN A 271 -23.55 -16.12 12.43
N ILE A 272 -22.86 -17.14 12.98
CA ILE A 272 -21.42 -17.11 13.20
C ILE A 272 -20.64 -17.09 11.87
N SER A 273 -21.12 -17.79 10.83
CA SER A 273 -20.53 -17.70 9.48
C SER A 273 -20.60 -16.27 8.95
N MET A 274 -21.79 -15.64 8.92
CA MET A 274 -21.95 -14.26 8.43
C MET A 274 -21.03 -13.26 9.15
N ILE A 275 -20.84 -13.41 10.47
CA ILE A 275 -19.91 -12.58 11.24
C ILE A 275 -18.44 -12.86 10.87
N ARG A 276 -18.03 -14.14 10.76
CA ARG A 276 -16.69 -14.54 10.32
C ARG A 276 -16.38 -14.02 8.91
N ASP A 277 -17.33 -14.17 8.01
CA ASP A 277 -17.19 -13.89 6.58
C ASP A 277 -17.11 -12.36 6.35
N TYR A 278 -17.82 -11.57 7.15
CA TYR A 278 -17.59 -10.13 7.27
C TYR A 278 -16.17 -9.78 7.77
N LEU A 279 -15.66 -10.45 8.80
CA LEU A 279 -14.30 -10.19 9.33
C LEU A 279 -13.21 -10.55 8.30
N LEU A 280 -13.38 -11.64 7.56
CA LEU A 280 -12.53 -12.00 6.42
C LEU A 280 -12.58 -10.94 5.31
N ALA A 281 -13.79 -10.47 4.96
CA ALA A 281 -13.95 -9.38 4.00
C ALA A 281 -13.26 -8.08 4.46
N THR A 282 -13.41 -7.66 5.72
CA THR A 282 -12.72 -6.46 6.24
C THR A 282 -11.21 -6.62 6.24
N THR A 283 -10.70 -7.84 6.39
CA THR A 283 -9.28 -8.15 6.27
C THR A 283 -8.79 -7.94 4.84
N ALA A 284 -9.50 -8.46 3.84
CA ALA A 284 -9.21 -8.21 2.42
C ALA A 284 -9.44 -6.74 1.98
N LYS A 285 -10.23 -5.95 2.70
CA LYS A 285 -10.42 -4.51 2.45
C LYS A 285 -9.29 -3.63 3.02
N ASP A 286 -8.55 -4.10 4.03
CA ASP A 286 -7.45 -3.35 4.65
C ASP A 286 -6.04 -3.92 4.40
N CYS A 287 -5.94 -5.07 3.71
CA CYS A 287 -4.68 -5.63 3.23
C CYS A 287 -3.90 -4.69 2.30
N SER A 288 -2.63 -5.02 2.05
CA SER A 288 -1.76 -4.31 1.11
C SER A 288 -1.16 -5.25 0.06
N LEU A 289 -1.00 -4.75 -1.16
CA LEU A 289 -0.21 -5.37 -2.21
C LEU A 289 1.20 -4.77 -2.18
N MET A 290 2.24 -5.59 -2.10
CA MET A 290 3.62 -5.19 -2.30
C MET A 290 4.09 -5.73 -3.65
N ILE A 291 4.54 -4.83 -4.52
CA ILE A 291 5.06 -5.15 -5.86
C ILE A 291 6.51 -4.67 -5.90
N THR A 292 7.43 -5.62 -5.74
CA THR A 292 8.88 -5.37 -5.84
C THR A 292 9.30 -5.56 -7.29
N MET A 293 10.08 -4.62 -7.83
CA MET A 293 10.54 -4.55 -9.21
C MET A 293 12.02 -4.22 -9.25
N GLN A 294 12.74 -4.82 -10.20
CA GLN A 294 14.11 -4.47 -10.53
C GLN A 294 14.28 -4.51 -12.05
N ALA A 295 14.69 -3.39 -12.63
CA ALA A 295 15.03 -3.32 -14.04
C ALA A 295 16.33 -4.10 -14.31
N LEU A 296 16.30 -4.97 -15.31
CA LEU A 296 17.45 -5.67 -15.85
C LEU A 296 18.04 -4.81 -16.98
N PRO A 297 19.37 -4.62 -17.03
CA PRO A 297 20.02 -3.99 -18.17
C PRO A 297 19.64 -4.70 -19.48
N ALA A 298 19.32 -3.93 -20.52
CA ALA A 298 19.12 -4.51 -21.84
C ALA A 298 20.40 -5.25 -22.26
N ALA A 299 20.25 -6.48 -22.76
CA ALA A 299 21.39 -7.26 -23.23
C ALA A 299 22.09 -6.51 -24.37
N VAL A 300 23.33 -6.06 -24.12
CA VAL A 300 24.12 -5.31 -25.09
C VAL A 300 24.61 -6.28 -26.16
N SER A 301 23.82 -6.48 -27.22
CA SER A 301 24.21 -7.25 -28.40
C SER A 301 25.34 -6.53 -29.15
N PRO A 302 26.57 -7.07 -29.20
CA PRO A 302 27.55 -6.66 -30.21
C PRO A 302 27.03 -7.24 -31.54
N GLY A 303 26.63 -6.37 -32.46
CA GLY A 303 25.73 -6.76 -33.55
C GLY A 303 26.25 -7.86 -34.48
N HIS A 304 25.64 -9.05 -34.39
CA HIS A 304 25.57 -10.03 -35.47
C HIS A 304 24.17 -10.65 -35.56
N THR A 305 23.91 -11.25 -36.73
CA THR A 305 22.65 -11.76 -37.28
C THR A 305 21.68 -12.50 -36.37
N GLU A 306 20.39 -12.40 -36.71
CA GLU A 306 19.25 -13.11 -36.15
C GLU A 306 19.49 -14.61 -35.89
N SER A 307 19.68 -15.00 -34.64
CA SER A 307 19.10 -16.22 -34.04
C SER A 307 19.42 -16.30 -32.54
N GLN A 308 18.48 -16.87 -31.77
CA GLN A 308 18.63 -17.26 -30.36
C GLN A 308 19.23 -16.20 -29.41
N CYS A 309 18.36 -15.34 -28.87
CA CYS A 309 18.68 -14.59 -27.65
C CYS A 309 18.77 -15.54 -26.44
N SER A 310 19.95 -16.11 -26.21
CA SER A 310 20.24 -16.99 -25.06
C SER A 310 20.60 -16.17 -23.82
N CYS A 311 19.57 -15.71 -23.09
CA CYS A 311 19.73 -15.13 -21.74
C CYS A 311 20.04 -16.24 -20.69
N SER A 312 21.02 -17.10 -20.98
CA SER A 312 21.38 -18.29 -20.20
C SER A 312 22.39 -18.02 -19.07
N GLN A 313 22.75 -16.76 -18.83
CA GLN A 313 23.59 -16.34 -17.70
C GLN A 313 22.80 -15.77 -16.51
N PHE A 314 21.47 -15.64 -16.63
CA PHE A 314 20.56 -15.25 -15.54
C PHE A 314 19.62 -16.37 -15.08
N SER A 315 19.70 -17.55 -15.70
CA SER A 315 18.83 -18.71 -15.42
C SER A 315 19.08 -19.41 -14.07
N GLU A 316 20.13 -19.03 -13.34
CA GLU A 316 20.54 -19.68 -12.08
C GLU A 316 19.97 -18.99 -10.81
N PHE A 317 19.15 -17.94 -10.97
CA PHE A 317 18.72 -17.03 -9.88
C PHE A 317 17.20 -16.72 -9.82
N GLN A 318 16.33 -17.62 -10.31
CA GLN A 318 14.88 -17.39 -10.34
C GLN A 318 14.00 -18.61 -10.00
N GLU A 319 13.78 -18.85 -8.70
CA GLU A 319 12.49 -19.38 -8.23
C GLU A 319 11.64 -18.23 -7.69
N GLY A 320 10.36 -18.17 -8.10
CA GLY A 320 9.36 -17.25 -7.54
C GLY A 320 9.56 -15.77 -7.85
N PHE A 321 9.92 -15.45 -9.09
CA PHE A 321 9.93 -14.11 -9.69
C PHE A 321 9.47 -14.20 -11.15
N ASP A 322 8.88 -13.12 -11.67
CA ASP A 322 8.30 -13.02 -13.01
C ASP A 322 8.90 -11.85 -13.82
N LEU A 323 8.67 -11.82 -15.13
CA LEU A 323 9.25 -10.82 -16.04
C LEU A 323 8.18 -10.01 -16.78
N VAL A 324 8.26 -8.68 -16.73
CA VAL A 324 7.48 -7.77 -17.60
C VAL A 324 8.43 -6.97 -18.50
N ALA A 325 8.20 -7.06 -19.81
CA ALA A 325 8.92 -6.24 -20.79
C ALA A 325 8.25 -4.87 -20.93
N VAL A 326 9.04 -3.81 -21.12
CA VAL A 326 8.56 -2.43 -21.24
C VAL A 326 9.01 -1.84 -22.59
N PRO A 327 8.25 -2.07 -23.68
CA PRO A 327 8.71 -1.80 -25.05
C PRO A 327 9.11 -0.34 -25.30
N LYS A 328 8.46 0.62 -24.63
CA LYS A 328 8.74 2.07 -24.76
C LYS A 328 10.21 2.44 -24.44
N ILE A 329 10.90 1.63 -23.62
CA ILE A 329 12.27 1.89 -23.15
C ILE A 329 13.23 0.71 -23.35
N ALA A 330 12.79 -0.37 -24.02
CA ALA A 330 13.56 -1.61 -24.25
C ALA A 330 14.10 -2.33 -22.98
N VAL A 331 13.51 -2.07 -21.81
CA VAL A 331 13.90 -2.69 -20.52
C VAL A 331 13.03 -3.92 -20.23
N GLN A 332 13.62 -4.94 -19.58
CA GLN A 332 12.89 -6.00 -18.90
C GLN A 332 12.93 -5.75 -17.39
N ILE A 333 11.81 -5.94 -16.69
CA ILE A 333 11.70 -5.81 -15.24
C ILE A 333 11.43 -7.19 -14.64
N LYS A 334 12.33 -7.62 -13.76
CA LYS A 334 12.08 -8.74 -12.83
C LYS A 334 11.18 -8.22 -11.71
N TYR A 335 10.07 -8.89 -11.44
CA TYR A 335 9.14 -8.48 -10.38
C TYR A 335 8.69 -9.63 -9.49
N LYS A 336 8.12 -9.28 -8.34
CA LYS A 336 7.39 -10.18 -7.44
C LYS A 336 6.24 -9.43 -6.79
N LEU A 337 5.04 -10.00 -6.86
CA LEU A 337 3.86 -9.52 -6.13
C LEU A 337 3.67 -10.33 -4.84
N THR A 338 3.23 -9.68 -3.77
CA THR A 338 2.89 -10.33 -2.48
C THR A 338 1.75 -9.57 -1.80
N VAL A 339 0.91 -10.28 -1.03
CA VAL A 339 -0.18 -9.69 -0.23
C VAL A 339 0.22 -9.72 1.25
N VAL A 340 0.08 -8.59 1.95
CA VAL A 340 0.44 -8.41 3.37
C VAL A 340 -0.71 -7.76 4.17
N ASP A 341 -0.54 -7.60 5.49
CA ASP A 341 -1.56 -7.12 6.45
C ASP A 341 -2.83 -8.00 6.55
N LEU A 342 -2.67 -9.31 6.34
CA LEU A 342 -3.73 -10.32 6.30
C LEU A 342 -4.21 -10.81 7.68
N ASP A 343 -3.82 -10.17 8.77
CA ASP A 343 -4.30 -10.51 10.12
C ASP A 343 -5.81 -10.30 10.24
N VAL A 344 -6.54 -11.35 10.63
CA VAL A 344 -8.01 -11.32 10.76
C VAL A 344 -8.41 -10.31 11.83
N LYS A 345 -9.29 -9.36 11.47
CA LYS A 345 -9.70 -8.30 12.40
C LYS A 345 -10.51 -8.90 13.57
N PRO A 346 -10.23 -8.54 14.83
CA PRO A 346 -10.97 -9.07 15.98
C PRO A 346 -12.41 -8.56 15.97
N HIS A 347 -13.36 -9.39 16.43
CA HIS A 347 -14.80 -9.09 16.39
C HIS A 347 -15.20 -7.76 17.07
N SER A 348 -14.43 -7.29 18.06
CA SER A 348 -14.58 -5.98 18.69
C SER A 348 -14.47 -4.79 17.72
N LYS A 349 -13.89 -4.98 16.53
CA LYS A 349 -13.87 -3.98 15.45
C LYS A 349 -15.23 -3.75 14.79
N ILE A 350 -16.19 -4.67 14.88
CA ILE A 350 -17.52 -4.53 14.25
C ILE A 350 -18.25 -3.27 14.75
N LEU A 351 -18.23 -2.99 16.06
CA LEU A 351 -18.77 -1.75 16.62
C LEU A 351 -18.07 -0.50 16.05
N ASN A 352 -16.74 -0.53 15.97
CA ASN A 352 -15.94 0.58 15.44
C ASN A 352 -16.24 0.84 13.94
N HIS A 353 -16.45 -0.22 13.16
CA HIS A 353 -16.84 -0.13 11.76
C HIS A 353 -18.25 0.45 11.60
N TYR A 354 -19.19 0.06 12.48
CA TYR A 354 -20.56 0.60 12.47
C TYR A 354 -20.57 2.10 12.80
N CYS A 355 -19.88 2.52 13.87
CA CYS A 355 -19.77 3.93 14.23
C CYS A 355 -19.14 4.77 13.10
N LEU A 356 -18.03 4.32 12.52
CA LEU A 356 -17.38 5.00 11.40
C LEU A 356 -18.29 5.10 10.16
N ASP A 357 -19.13 4.08 9.90
CA ASP A 357 -20.09 4.14 8.80
C ASP A 357 -21.22 5.13 9.07
N GLN A 358 -21.74 5.20 10.30
CA GLN A 358 -22.70 6.24 10.70
C GLN A 358 -22.09 7.65 10.57
N ASP A 359 -20.84 7.85 10.99
CA ASP A 359 -20.18 9.17 10.93
C ASP A 359 -19.93 9.64 9.48
N ILE A 360 -19.66 8.71 8.56
CA ILE A 360 -19.58 9.01 7.13
C ILE A 360 -20.97 9.34 6.57
N MET A 361 -22.02 8.61 6.96
CA MET A 361 -23.40 8.92 6.54
C MET A 361 -23.90 10.26 7.11
N LYS A 362 -23.42 10.70 8.28
CA LYS A 362 -23.66 12.06 8.81
C LYS A 362 -22.97 13.12 7.94
N GLN A 363 -21.69 12.93 7.58
CA GLN A 363 -20.98 13.87 6.70
C GLN A 363 -21.71 14.05 5.36
N GLN A 364 -22.15 12.94 4.76
CA GLN A 364 -22.87 12.91 3.49
C GLN A 364 -24.35 13.33 3.59
N ALA A 365 -24.76 13.89 4.73
CA ALA A 365 -26.05 14.55 4.95
C ALA A 365 -25.89 16.02 5.41
N MET A 366 -24.65 16.54 5.46
CA MET A 366 -24.31 17.94 5.71
C MET A 366 -23.73 18.64 4.46
N GLU A 367 -23.58 17.88 3.36
CA GLU A 367 -23.11 18.29 2.04
C GLU A 367 -24.26 18.20 1.02
#